data_AF-A0A418PV65-F1
#
_entry.id   AF-A0A418PV65-F1
#
_cell.length_a   1.000
_cell.length_b   1.000
_cell.length_c   1.000
_cell.angle_alpha   90.00
_cell.angle_beta   90.00
_cell.angle_gamma   90.00
#
_symmetry.space_group_name_H-M   'P 1'
#
loop_
_entity.id
_entity.type
_entity.pdbx_description
1 polymer ?
#
loop_
_entity_poly.entity_id
_entity_poly.type
_entity_poly.pdbx_seq_one_letter_code
_entity_poly.pdbx_strand_id
1 'polypeptide(L)'
;MKKEEIKAKALEALADAKAKLQELQSKRSSISADLREDFDQKMAAMKAKKDELEAKLDSMEDKAEEKWEEVKDVLGDSLRSFKEGFTHLGRLFD
;
A
#
# COMPACT_ATOMS: atom_id res chain seq x y z
N MET A 1 19.96 5.37 -5.50
CA MET A 1 18.85 6.33 -5.29
C MET A 1 19.22 7.15 -4.08
N LYS A 2 19.08 8.47 -4.15
CA LYS A 2 19.26 9.35 -2.98
C LYS A 2 18.05 9.26 -2.06
N LYS A 3 18.20 9.63 -0.78
CA LYS A 3 17.13 9.64 0.23
C LYS A 3 15.84 10.33 -0.28
N GLU A 4 15.99 11.46 -0.97
CA GLU A 4 14.88 12.24 -1.52
C GLU A 4 14.11 11.47 -2.59
N GLU A 5 14.79 10.69 -3.44
CA GLU A 5 14.14 9.84 -4.43
C GLU A 5 13.38 8.67 -3.77
N ILE A 6 13.94 8.07 -2.72
CA ILE A 6 13.28 6.98 -1.99
C ILE A 6 12.04 7.53 -1.30
N LYS A 7 12.15 8.68 -0.63
CA LYS A 7 11.03 9.38 0.01
C LYS A 7 9.93 9.72 -1.02
N ALA A 8 10.30 10.33 -2.13
CA ALA A 8 9.35 10.71 -3.18
C ALA A 8 8.61 9.49 -3.73
N LYS A 9 9.33 8.40 -4.07
CA LYS A 9 8.72 7.15 -4.53
C LYS A 9 7.82 6.51 -3.50
N ALA A 10 8.21 6.55 -2.23
CA ALA A 10 7.43 5.96 -1.16
C ALA A 10 6.14 6.75 -0.92
N LEU A 11 6.20 8.08 -0.94
CA LEU A 11 5.03 8.95 -0.86
C LEU A 11 4.11 8.76 -2.07
N GLU A 12 4.66 8.66 -3.28
CA GLU A 12 3.90 8.38 -4.50
C GLU A 12 3.21 7.01 -4.43
N ALA A 13 3.94 5.96 -4.04
CA ALA A 13 3.41 4.62 -3.83
C ALA A 13 2.26 4.61 -2.81
N LEU A 14 2.42 5.35 -1.73
CA LEU A 14 1.45 5.45 -0.66
C LEU A 14 0.20 6.21 -1.10
N ALA A 15 0.37 7.28 -1.88
CA ALA A 15 -0.72 8.01 -2.50
C ALA A 15 -1.50 7.15 -3.51
N ASP A 16 -0.80 6.44 -4.40
CA ASP A 16 -1.42 5.49 -5.35
C ASP A 16 -2.18 4.39 -4.61
N ALA A 17 -1.57 3.81 -3.56
CA ALA A 17 -2.21 2.80 -2.74
C ALA A 17 -3.47 3.33 -2.05
N LYS A 18 -3.43 4.54 -1.47
CA LYS A 18 -4.61 5.20 -0.87
C LYS A 18 -5.72 5.39 -1.91
N ALA A 19 -5.39 5.92 -3.09
CA ALA A 19 -6.35 6.16 -4.16
C ALA A 19 -7.03 4.87 -4.62
N LYS A 20 -6.24 3.82 -4.89
CA LYS A 20 -6.78 2.50 -5.27
C LYS A 20 -7.61 1.85 -4.18
N LEU A 21 -7.18 1.93 -2.92
CA LEU A 21 -7.98 1.41 -1.79
C LEU A 21 -9.33 2.12 -1.70
N GLN A 22 -9.36 3.43 -1.87
CA GLN A 22 -10.61 4.19 -1.84
C GLN A 22 -11.53 3.84 -3.03
N GLU A 23 -10.96 3.68 -4.23
CA GLU A 23 -11.71 3.27 -5.42
C GLU A 23 -12.33 1.88 -5.22
N LEU A 24 -11.52 0.91 -4.77
CA LEU A 24 -11.98 -0.45 -4.49
C LEU A 24 -13.04 -0.47 -3.38
N GLN A 25 -12.84 0.30 -2.31
CA GLN A 25 -13.83 0.41 -1.23
C GLN A 25 -15.17 0.96 -1.75
N SER A 26 -15.14 1.92 -2.66
CA SER A 26 -16.35 2.47 -3.28
C SER A 26 -17.07 1.43 -4.15
N LYS A 27 -16.30 0.55 -4.79
CA LYS A 27 -16.82 -0.57 -5.59
C LYS A 27 -17.29 -1.75 -4.74
N ARG A 28 -16.95 -1.85 -3.44
CA ARG A 28 -17.37 -2.95 -2.54
C ARG A 28 -18.86 -3.31 -2.62
N SER A 29 -19.73 -2.32 -2.84
CA SER A 29 -21.17 -2.56 -2.97
C SER A 29 -21.55 -3.34 -4.23
N SER A 30 -20.72 -3.29 -5.27
CA SER A 30 -20.90 -3.95 -6.56
C SER A 30 -20.55 -5.44 -6.57
N ILE A 31 -19.89 -5.96 -5.53
CA ILE A 31 -19.59 -7.40 -5.39
C ILE A 31 -20.61 -8.13 -4.51
N SER A 32 -20.78 -9.42 -4.79
CA SER A 32 -21.63 -10.35 -4.05
C SER A 32 -21.22 -10.46 -2.58
N ALA A 33 -22.18 -10.77 -1.70
CA ALA A 33 -21.94 -10.89 -0.27
C ALA A 33 -20.84 -11.92 0.08
N ASP A 34 -20.76 -13.00 -0.71
CA ASP A 34 -19.79 -14.09 -0.56
C ASP A 34 -18.34 -13.61 -0.80
N LEU A 35 -18.17 -12.61 -1.67
CA LEU A 35 -16.86 -12.01 -1.99
C LEU A 35 -16.52 -10.82 -1.10
N ARG A 36 -17.51 -10.24 -0.39
CA ARG A 36 -17.29 -9.08 0.48
C ARG A 36 -16.39 -9.40 1.66
N GLU A 37 -16.49 -10.61 2.22
CA GLU A 37 -15.64 -11.02 3.33
C GLU A 37 -14.17 -11.10 2.90
N ASP A 38 -13.89 -11.77 1.78
CA ASP A 38 -12.55 -11.85 1.19
C ASP A 38 -12.01 -10.46 0.80
N PHE A 39 -12.88 -9.64 0.20
CA PHE A 39 -12.58 -8.25 -0.12
C PHE A 39 -12.17 -7.47 1.13
N ASP A 40 -12.96 -7.52 2.21
CA ASP A 40 -12.72 -6.78 3.45
C ASP A 40 -11.43 -7.24 4.14
N GLN A 41 -11.17 -8.55 4.17
CA GLN A 41 -9.91 -9.09 4.72
C GLN A 41 -8.69 -8.58 3.95
N LYS A 42 -8.74 -8.64 2.61
CA LYS A 42 -7.64 -8.15 1.76
C LYS A 42 -7.49 -6.64 1.86
N MET A 43 -8.59 -5.89 1.90
CA MET A 43 -8.57 -4.44 2.12
C MET A 43 -7.93 -4.07 3.46
N ALA A 44 -8.25 -4.81 4.53
CA ALA A 44 -7.65 -4.58 5.84
C ALA A 44 -6.14 -4.84 5.83
N ALA A 45 -5.69 -5.94 5.22
CA ALA A 45 -4.27 -6.25 5.07
C ALA A 45 -3.52 -5.16 4.27
N MET A 46 -4.15 -4.65 3.22
CA MET A 46 -3.59 -3.59 2.39
C MET A 46 -3.52 -2.25 3.12
N LYS A 47 -4.57 -1.89 3.89
CA LYS A 47 -4.54 -0.71 4.76
C LYS A 47 -3.43 -0.82 5.81
N ALA A 48 -3.27 -1.98 6.44
CA ALA A 48 -2.21 -2.21 7.42
C ALA A 48 -0.81 -2.02 6.80
N LYS A 49 -0.55 -2.56 5.61
CA LYS A 49 0.72 -2.35 4.89
C LYS A 49 0.94 -0.89 4.51
N LYS A 50 -0.12 -0.18 4.10
CA LYS A 50 -0.08 1.25 3.78
C LYS A 50 0.24 2.10 5.00
N ASP A 51 -0.33 1.79 6.15
CA ASP A 51 -0.01 2.44 7.42
C ASP A 51 1.40 2.09 7.93
N GLU A 52 1.86 0.84 7.75
CA GLU A 52 3.24 0.43 8.07
C GLU A 52 4.25 1.24 7.26
N LEU A 53 4.02 1.41 5.96
CA LEU A 53 4.87 2.22 5.09
C LEU A 53 4.84 3.71 5.48
N GLU A 54 3.65 4.24 5.82
CA GLU A 54 3.48 5.62 6.29
C GLU A 54 4.30 5.88 7.55
N ALA A 55 4.14 5.02 8.56
CA ALA A 55 4.84 5.12 9.82
C ALA A 55 6.36 4.95 9.65
N LYS A 56 6.81 4.07 8.74
CA LYS A 56 8.23 3.93 8.41
C LYS A 56 8.76 5.24 7.83
N LEU A 57 8.06 5.85 6.87
CA LEU A 57 8.49 7.09 6.23
C LEU A 57 8.55 8.26 7.21
N ASP A 58 7.53 8.42 8.04
CA ASP A 58 7.45 9.47 9.06
C ASP A 58 8.60 9.32 10.07
N SER A 59 8.84 8.10 10.57
CA SER A 59 9.94 7.81 11.49
C SER A 59 11.35 7.95 10.89
N MET A 60 11.45 8.06 9.56
CA MET A 60 12.70 8.14 8.80
C MET A 60 13.02 9.54 8.33
N GLU A 61 12.06 10.46 8.37
CA GLU A 61 12.23 11.85 7.92
C GLU A 61 13.35 12.57 8.67
N ASP A 62 13.59 12.22 9.93
CA ASP A 62 14.65 12.74 10.80
C ASP A 62 15.92 11.87 10.89
N LYS A 63 16.01 10.74 10.16
CA LYS A 63 17.11 9.77 10.31
C LYS A 63 18.18 9.82 9.22
N ALA A 64 19.37 9.33 9.55
CA ALA A 64 20.55 9.27 8.68
C ALA A 64 20.34 8.41 7.41
N GLU A 65 21.16 8.63 6.37
CA GLU A 65 21.05 7.93 5.07
C GLU A 65 21.05 6.40 5.16
N GLU A 66 21.77 5.81 6.12
CA GLU A 66 21.83 4.35 6.34
C GLU A 66 20.44 3.74 6.62
N LYS A 67 19.57 4.50 7.31
CA LYS A 67 18.21 4.07 7.65
C LYS A 67 17.29 4.01 6.41
N TRP A 68 17.57 4.81 5.39
CA TRP A 68 16.79 4.82 4.15
C TRP A 68 16.95 3.56 3.30
N GLU A 69 18.03 2.79 3.49
CA GLU A 69 18.15 1.46 2.86
C GLU A 69 17.11 0.48 3.41
N GLU A 70 16.83 0.51 4.72
CA GLU A 70 15.76 -0.31 5.31
C GLU A 70 14.37 0.09 4.76
N VAL A 71 14.13 1.39 4.56
CA VAL A 71 12.87 1.88 3.96
C VAL A 71 12.70 1.38 2.54
N LYS A 72 13.79 1.36 1.77
CA LYS A 72 13.74 0.90 0.39
C LYS A 72 13.32 -0.56 0.29
N ASP A 73 13.81 -1.41 1.20
CA ASP A 73 13.43 -2.81 1.26
C ASP A 73 11.95 -2.98 1.63
N VAL A 74 11.52 -2.31 2.71
CA VAL A 74 10.12 -2.30 3.17
C VAL A 74 9.17 -1.71 2.12
N LEU A 75 9.60 -0.66 1.41
CA LEU A 75 8.87 -0.06 0.30
C LEU A 75 8.72 -1.06 -0.84
N GLY A 76 9.77 -1.79 -1.19
CA GLY A 76 9.74 -2.84 -2.21
C GLY A 76 8.74 -3.94 -1.88
N ASP A 77 8.79 -4.44 -0.64
CA ASP A 77 7.85 -5.44 -0.11
C ASP A 77 6.40 -4.92 -0.10
N SER A 78 6.21 -3.68 0.38
CA SER A 78 4.90 -3.03 0.45
C SER A 78 4.32 -2.84 -0.95
N LEU A 79 5.11 -2.32 -1.90
CA LEU A 79 4.71 -2.14 -3.29
C LEU A 79 4.32 -3.46 -3.96
N ARG A 80 5.09 -4.51 -3.73
CA ARG A 80 4.78 -5.84 -4.25
C ARG A 80 3.48 -6.36 -3.66
N SER A 81 3.34 -6.29 -2.34
CA SER A 81 2.11 -6.66 -1.63
C SER A 81 0.91 -5.85 -2.14
N PHE A 82 1.07 -4.54 -2.36
CA PHE A 82 0.03 -3.70 -2.91
C PHE A 82 -0.37 -4.14 -4.31
N LYS A 83 0.60 -4.38 -5.17
CA LYS A 83 0.34 -4.82 -6.55
C LYS A 83 -0.41 -6.16 -6.58
N GLU A 84 0.02 -7.12 -5.77
CA GLU A 84 -0.63 -8.43 -5.68
C GLU A 84 -2.04 -8.31 -5.08
N GLY A 85 -2.19 -7.57 -3.98
CA GLY A 85 -3.48 -7.33 -3.33
C GLY A 85 -4.47 -6.59 -4.22
N PHE A 86 -4.05 -5.53 -4.92
CA PHE A 86 -4.89 -4.82 -5.87
C PHE A 86 -5.26 -5.66 -7.09
N THR A 87 -4.33 -6.48 -7.59
CA THR A 87 -4.63 -7.42 -8.69
C THR A 87 -5.69 -8.43 -8.26
N HIS A 88 -5.57 -8.96 -7.05
CA HIS A 88 -6.55 -9.90 -6.51
C HIS A 88 -7.91 -9.23 -6.28
N LEU A 89 -7.92 -8.07 -5.63
CA LEU A 89 -9.14 -7.30 -5.39
C LEU A 89 -9.81 -6.88 -6.70
N GLY A 90 -9.03 -6.46 -7.69
CA GLY A 90 -9.52 -6.09 -9.03
C GLY A 90 -10.26 -7.23 -9.74
N ARG A 91 -9.77 -8.47 -9.59
CA ARG A 91 -10.43 -9.66 -10.14
C ARG A 91 -11.78 -9.98 -9.52
N LEU A 92 -12.09 -9.44 -8.34
CA LEU A 92 -13.41 -9.60 -7.74
C LEU A 92 -14.47 -8.77 -8.47
N PHE A 93 -14.05 -7.79 -9.29
CA PHE A 93 -14.91 -6.86 -10.04
C PHE A 93 -14.92 -7.11 -11.55
N ASP A 94 -14.17 -8.11 -12.04
CA ASP A 94 -14.14 -8.53 -13.45
C ASP A 94 -15.21 -9.61 -13.71
#